data_AF-A0A832X403-F1
#
_entry.id   AF-A0A832X403-F1
#
_cell.length_a   1.000
_cell.length_b   1.000
_cell.length_c   1.000
_cell.angle_alpha   90.00
_cell.angle_beta   90.00
_cell.angle_gamma   90.00
#
_symmetry.space_group_name_H-M   'P 1'
#
loop_
_entity.id
_entity.type
_entity.pdbx_description
1 polymer ?
#
loop_
_entity_poly.entity_id
_entity_poly.type
_entity_poly.pdbx_seq_one_letter_code
_entity_poly.pdbx_strand_id
1 'polypeptide(L)' 'MKNQYLTIEEVAKMLRVNKRTAYRLAVKGEIPAFKFGRSWRIDSNKLEGIFKTKK' A
#
# COMPACT_ATOMS: atom_id res chain seq x y z
N MET A 1 -18.15 -4.84 3.71
CA MET A 1 -17.32 -3.83 4.42
C MET A 1 -16.00 -4.47 4.84
N LYS A 2 -14.93 -4.27 4.09
CA LYS A 2 -13.57 -4.63 4.51
C LYS A 2 -12.66 -3.42 4.29
N ASN A 3 -12.72 -2.44 5.19
CA ASN A 3 -11.66 -1.44 5.28
C ASN A 3 -10.53 -2.07 6.11
N GLN A 4 -9.75 -2.95 5.47
CA GLN A 4 -8.56 -3.51 6.10
C GLN A 4 -7.36 -2.62 5.79
N TYR A 5 -6.79 -2.04 6.84
CA TYR A 5 -5.53 -1.33 6.74
C TYR A 5 -4.38 -2.32 6.71
N LEU A 6 -3.69 -2.37 5.58
CA LEU A 6 -2.54 -3.24 5.36
C LEU A 6 -1.25 -2.56 5.81
N THR A 7 -0.30 -3.36 6.25
CA THR A 7 1.08 -2.96 6.48
C THR A 7 1.86 -2.97 5.17
N ILE A 8 3.04 -2.33 5.17
CA ILE A 8 3.97 -2.39 4.03
C ILE A 8 4.34 -3.85 3.69
N GLU A 9 4.43 -4.73 4.68
CA GLU A 9 4.80 -6.12 4.45
C GLU A 9 3.70 -6.90 3.71
N GLU A 10 2.45 -6.70 4.13
CA GLU A 10 1.29 -7.31 3.47
C GLU A 10 1.13 -6.79 2.05
N VAL A 11 1.31 -5.48 1.84
CA VAL A 11 1.27 -4.88 0.50
C VAL A 11 2.44 -5.34 -0.37
N ALA A 12 3.64 -5.47 0.17
CA ALA A 12 4.78 -6.01 -0.56
C ALA A 12 4.52 -7.44 -1.05
N LYS A 13 3.95 -8.29 -0.18
CA LYS A 13 3.53 -9.66 -0.54
C LYS A 13 2.42 -9.65 -1.59
N MET A 14 1.42 -8.80 -1.44
CA MET A 14 0.29 -8.68 -2.37
C MET A 14 0.75 -8.26 -3.77
N LEU A 15 1.63 -7.27 -3.85
CA LEU A 15 2.14 -6.73 -5.12
C LEU A 15 3.33 -7.51 -5.67
N ARG A 16 3.80 -8.55 -4.95
CA ARG A 16 5.01 -9.33 -5.28
C ARG A 16 6.24 -8.44 -5.52
N VAL A 17 6.39 -7.39 -4.72
CA VAL A 17 7.55 -6.49 -4.73
C VAL A 17 8.33 -6.61 -3.43
N ASN A 18 9.58 -6.13 -3.42
CA ASN A 18 10.33 -6.07 -2.17
C ASN A 18 9.76 -4.99 -1.22
N LYS A 19 10.01 -5.14 0.09
CA LYS A 19 9.56 -4.18 1.12
C LYS A 19 10.08 -2.76 0.88
N ARG A 20 11.28 -2.59 0.33
CA ARG A 20 11.91 -1.29 0.05
C ARG A 20 11.21 -0.55 -1.10
N THR A 21 10.70 -1.28 -2.09
CA THR A 21 9.91 -0.77 -3.22
C THR A 21 8.54 -0.38 -2.73
N ALA A 22 7.86 -1.25 -1.96
CA ALA A 22 6.57 -0.91 -1.34
C ALA A 22 6.69 0.35 -0.46
N TYR A 23 7.74 0.44 0.38
CA TYR A 23 8.02 1.63 1.17
C TYR A 23 8.25 2.87 0.31
N ARG A 24 9.02 2.76 -0.77
CA ARG A 24 9.28 3.87 -1.69
C ARG A 24 8.01 4.34 -2.39
N LEU A 25 7.15 3.41 -2.81
CA LEU A 25 5.85 3.73 -3.41
C LEU A 25 4.95 4.46 -2.41
N ALA A 26 4.95 4.03 -1.14
CA ALA A 26 4.20 4.72 -0.07
C ALA A 26 4.70 6.14 0.15
N VAL A 27 6.02 6.32 0.25
CA VAL A 27 6.64 7.65 0.43
C VAL A 27 6.41 8.55 -0.79
N LYS A 28 6.42 8.00 -2.00
CA LYS A 28 6.13 8.73 -3.24
C LYS A 28 4.64 9.09 -3.41
N GLY A 29 3.75 8.52 -2.59
CA GLY A 29 2.31 8.69 -2.74
C GLY A 29 1.68 7.90 -3.90
N GLU A 30 2.43 6.95 -4.49
CA GLU A 30 1.91 6.08 -5.56
C GLU A 30 0.98 4.98 -5.05
N ILE A 31 1.09 4.65 -3.75
CA ILE A 31 0.12 3.83 -3.05
C ILE A 31 -0.51 4.63 -1.92
N PRO A 32 -1.80 4.41 -1.61
CA PRO A 32 -2.57 5.20 -0.67
C PRO A 32 -2.19 4.77 0.75
N ALA A 33 -1.03 5.23 1.19
CA ALA A 33 -0.42 4.94 2.47
C ALA A 33 -0.43 6.18 3.35
N PHE A 34 -0.70 6.01 4.64
CA PHE A 34 -0.53 7.05 5.65
C PHE A 34 0.36 6.55 6.78
N LYS A 35 1.07 7.50 7.39
CA LYS A 35 1.93 7.22 8.52
C LYS A 35 1.10 7.24 9.80
N PHE A 36 1.09 6.11 10.52
CA PHE A 36 0.44 5.96 11.81
C PHE A 36 1.49 5.64 12.87
N GLY A 37 1.90 6.67 13.61
CA GLY A 37 3.03 6.60 14.54
C GLY A 37 4.34 6.23 13.83
N ARG A 38 4.92 5.08 14.20
CA ARG A 38 6.16 4.55 13.61
C ARG A 38 5.93 3.60 12.42
N SER A 39 4.68 3.32 12.10
CA SER A 39 4.30 2.35 11.07
C SER A 39 3.54 3.01 9.92
N TRP A 40 3.53 2.35 8.78
CA TRP A 40 2.71 2.74 7.63
C TRP A 40 1.47 1.86 7.54
N ARG A 41 0.34 2.49 7.24
CA ARG A 41 -0.94 1.83 7.01
C ARG A 41 -1.42 2.18 5.62
N ILE A 42 -1.89 1.18 4.89
CA ILE A 42 -2.28 1.27 3.49
C ILE A 42 -3.74 0.85 3.39
N ASP A 43 -4.56 1.70 2.77
CA ASP A 43 -5.97 1.38 2.56
C ASP A 43 -6.09 0.38 1.40
N SER A 44 -6.51 -0.85 1.70
CA SER A 44 -6.65 -1.92 0.69
C SER A 44 -7.65 -1.55 -0.41
N ASN A 45 -8.74 -0.84 -0.07
CA ASN A 45 -9.77 -0.49 -1.04
C ASN A 45 -9.24 0.53 -2.07
N LYS A 46 -8.45 1.51 -1.60
CA LYS A 46 -7.82 2.47 -2.50
C LYS A 46 -6.68 1.84 -3.30
N LEU A 47 -5.94 0.90 -2.71
CA LEU A 47 -4.85 0.19 -3.39
C LEU A 47 -5.34 -0.55 -4.63
N GLU A 48 -6.43 -1.31 -4.52
CA GLU A 48 -7.04 -2.03 -5.66
C GLU A 48 -7.47 -1.09 -6.79
N GLY A 49 -7.94 0.11 -6.46
CA GLY A 49 -8.35 1.13 -7.44
C GLY A 49 -7.21 1.64 -8.32
N ILE A 50 -6.02 1.83 -7.75
CA ILE A 50 -4.84 2.33 -8.50
C ILE A 50 -4.37 1.32 -9.53
N PHE A 51 -4.31 0.03 -9.16
CA PHE A 51 -3.85 -1.01 -10.09
C PHE A 51 -4.88 -1.33 -11.19
N LYS A 52 -6.18 -1.16 -10.92
CA LYS A 52 -7.21 -1.30 -11.97
C LYS A 52 -7.17 -0.19 -13.02
N THR A 53 -6.68 0.99 -12.66
CA THR A 53 -6.63 2.18 -13.53
C THR A 53 -5.51 2.14 -14.57
N LYS A 54 -4.50 1.28 -14.41
CA LYS A 54 -3.32 1.25 -15.27
C LYS A 54 -3.40 0.26 -16.45
N LYS A 55 -4.60 -0.14 -16.86
CA LYS A 55 -4.83 -1.03 -18.02
C LYS A 55 -5.21 -0.22 -19.26
#